data_AF-A0A554G892-F1
#
_entry.id   AF-A0A554G892-F1
#
_cell.length_a   1.000
_cell.length_b   1.000
_cell.length_c   1.000
_cell.angle_alpha   90.00
_cell.angle_beta   90.00
_cell.angle_gamma   90.00
#
_symmetry.space_group_name_H-M   'P 1'
#
loop_
_entity.id
_entity.type
_entity.pdbx_description
1 polymer ?
#
loop_
_entity_poly.entity_id
_entity_poly.type
_entity_poly.pdbx_seq_one_letter_code
_entity_poly.pdbx_strand_id
1 'polypeptide(L)'
;MIKENRRGSQINSADYRLLERAQNSRCALCGTILLATVSPHVDHRIPLALGGQHNLSNFQILCQNCNLGKGALLNWMMGSPYFDECRGELSRRMRYCVLSRHQGACTHSDCEETAATSEIYVIPTVPIQRGGRLIFDNLVTNCDQHYQTYQHKLLQDAQAGVRRLRSGITRFKVRTS
;
A
#
# COMPACT_ATOMS: atom_id res chain seq x y z
N MET A 1 8.33 -18.90 26.35
CA MET A 1 7.63 -17.66 26.80
C MET A 1 7.73 -16.64 25.68
N ILE A 2 6.70 -16.53 24.84
CA ILE A 2 6.66 -15.54 23.76
C ILE A 2 6.18 -14.23 24.41
N LYS A 3 7.08 -13.25 24.55
CA LYS A 3 6.71 -11.90 25.00
C LYS A 3 5.86 -11.26 23.91
N GLU A 4 4.53 -11.25 24.10
CA GLU A 4 3.63 -10.44 23.29
C GLU A 4 4.04 -8.97 23.41
N ASN A 5 4.55 -8.44 22.29
CA ASN A 5 4.99 -7.08 22.14
C ASN A 5 3.76 -6.16 22.16
N ARG A 6 3.30 -5.74 23.34
CA ARG A 6 2.16 -4.81 23.53
C ARG A 6 2.53 -3.38 23.09
N ARG A 7 2.82 -3.17 21.80
CA ARG A 7 2.94 -1.85 21.17
C ARG A 7 1.61 -1.46 20.50
N GLY A 8 0.54 -1.45 21.30
CA GLY A 8 -0.75 -0.92 20.90
C GLY A 8 -1.25 -0.01 22.01
N SER A 9 -1.80 1.15 21.64
CA SER A 9 -2.44 2.04 22.61
C SER A 9 -3.54 1.28 23.32
N GLN A 10 -3.48 1.20 24.66
CA GLN A 10 -4.60 0.68 25.44
C GLN A 10 -5.71 1.72 25.42
N ILE A 11 -6.72 1.48 24.58
CA ILE A 11 -7.93 2.29 24.54
C ILE A 11 -9.11 1.44 25.02
N ASN A 12 -10.14 2.07 25.55
CA ASN A 12 -11.34 1.34 25.96
C ASN A 12 -12.15 0.86 24.73
N SER A 13 -13.03 -0.10 24.95
CA SER A 13 -13.84 -0.71 23.88
C SER A 13 -14.88 0.23 23.27
N ALA A 14 -15.31 1.29 23.96
CA ALA A 14 -16.23 2.29 23.41
C ALA A 14 -15.50 3.17 22.38
N ASP A 15 -14.33 3.70 22.74
CA ASP A 15 -13.47 4.50 21.87
C ASP A 15 -13.02 3.71 20.65
N TYR A 16 -12.64 2.44 20.82
CA TYR A 16 -12.30 1.58 19.70
C TYR A 16 -13.45 1.47 18.70
N ARG A 17 -14.68 1.23 19.17
CA ARG A 17 -15.87 1.13 18.30
C ARG A 17 -16.22 2.47 17.64
N LEU A 18 -16.04 3.59 18.33
CA LEU A 18 -16.22 4.91 17.73
C LEU A 18 -15.22 5.15 16.59
N LEU A 19 -13.95 4.83 16.82
CA LEU A 19 -12.88 4.98 15.85
C LEU A 19 -13.07 4.05 14.64
N GLU A 20 -13.43 2.79 14.89
CA GLU A 20 -13.71 1.79 13.85
C GLU A 20 -14.87 2.23 12.95
N ARG A 21 -15.97 2.72 13.54
CA ARG A 21 -17.11 3.27 12.78
C ARG A 21 -16.73 4.51 11.97
N ALA A 22 -15.97 5.43 12.58
CA ALA A 22 -15.50 6.64 11.88
C ALA A 22 -14.60 6.32 10.68
N GLN A 23 -13.94 5.16 10.68
CA GLN A 23 -13.10 4.68 9.57
C GLN A 23 -13.81 3.66 8.66
N ASN A 24 -15.12 3.48 8.77
CA ASN A 24 -15.89 2.49 8.01
C ASN A 24 -15.33 1.05 8.13
N SER A 25 -14.78 0.69 9.28
CA SER A 25 -14.09 -0.58 9.51
C SER A 25 -12.96 -0.86 8.52
N ARG A 26 -12.30 0.20 8.03
CA ARG A 26 -11.15 0.12 7.11
C ARG A 26 -9.89 0.71 7.73
N CYS A 27 -8.75 0.20 7.29
CA CYS A 27 -7.45 0.77 7.60
C CYS A 27 -7.42 2.23 7.15
N ALA A 28 -7.12 3.16 8.06
CA ALA A 28 -7.14 4.59 7.78
C ALA A 28 -6.23 5.02 6.62
N LEU A 29 -5.22 4.19 6.29
CA LEU A 29 -4.22 4.52 5.30
C LEU A 29 -4.40 3.80 3.95
N CYS A 30 -4.72 2.50 3.96
CA CYS A 30 -4.82 1.72 2.71
C CYS A 30 -6.20 1.16 2.44
N GLY A 31 -7.18 1.38 3.30
CA GLY A 31 -8.56 0.98 3.06
C GLY A 31 -8.86 -0.52 3.14
N THR A 32 -7.87 -1.37 3.40
CA THR A 32 -8.06 -2.79 3.71
C THR A 32 -9.07 -2.94 4.85
N ILE A 33 -10.02 -3.84 4.71
CA ILE A 33 -11.06 -4.11 5.72
C ILE A 33 -10.39 -4.66 7.00
N LEU A 34 -10.74 -4.09 8.15
CA LEU A 34 -10.18 -4.42 9.46
C LEU A 34 -10.84 -5.68 10.03
N LEU A 35 -10.44 -6.82 9.51
CA LEU A 35 -10.75 -8.14 10.07
C LEU A 35 -9.64 -8.59 11.03
N ALA A 36 -9.94 -9.55 11.91
CA ALA A 36 -8.93 -10.12 12.81
C ALA A 36 -7.69 -10.67 12.07
N THR A 37 -7.88 -11.18 10.85
CA THR A 37 -6.83 -11.74 9.99
C THR A 37 -5.77 -10.73 9.55
N VAL A 38 -6.10 -9.44 9.48
CA VAL A 38 -5.14 -8.38 9.11
C VAL A 38 -4.45 -7.76 10.33
N SER A 39 -4.71 -8.31 11.52
CA SER A 39 -4.15 -7.89 12.81
C SER A 39 -4.22 -6.36 12.96
N PRO A 40 -5.40 -5.77 13.15
CA PRO A 40 -5.58 -4.33 13.26
C PRO A 40 -4.91 -3.79 14.53
N HIS A 41 -4.32 -2.60 14.44
CA HIS A 41 -3.64 -1.92 15.54
C HIS A 41 -4.16 -0.50 15.68
N VAL A 42 -4.42 -0.08 16.92
CA VAL A 42 -4.62 1.34 17.25
C VAL A 42 -3.26 2.02 17.33
N ASP A 43 -3.10 3.09 16.56
CA ASP A 43 -1.87 3.85 16.40
C ASP A 43 -2.13 5.35 16.57
N HIS A 44 -1.09 6.10 16.92
CA HIS A 44 -1.15 7.57 16.99
C HIS A 44 -0.75 8.20 15.67
N ARG A 45 -1.57 9.10 15.12
CA ARG A 45 -1.26 9.88 13.91
C ARG A 45 0.02 10.68 14.11
N ILE A 46 0.10 11.43 15.21
CA ILE A 46 1.31 12.08 15.71
C ILE A 46 1.91 11.18 16.80
N PRO A 47 3.15 10.66 16.64
CA PRO A 47 3.79 9.84 17.67
C PRO A 47 3.89 10.57 19.02
N LEU A 48 3.67 9.84 20.13
CA LEU A 48 3.78 10.41 21.48
C LEU A 48 5.18 11.02 21.74
N ALA A 49 6.23 10.38 21.23
CA ALA A 49 7.61 10.87 21.34
C ALA A 49 7.85 12.22 20.64
N LEU A 50 6.93 12.63 19.75
CA LEU A 50 6.96 13.91 19.03
C LEU A 50 5.85 14.86 19.50
N GLY A 51 5.31 14.65 20.71
CA GLY A 51 4.30 15.51 21.32
C GLY A 51 2.85 15.20 20.94
N GLY A 52 2.59 14.05 20.31
CA GLY A 52 1.22 13.61 20.04
C GLY A 52 0.42 13.38 21.31
N GLN A 53 -0.87 13.73 21.29
CA GLN A 53 -1.77 13.51 22.42
C GLN A 53 -2.26 12.05 22.48
N HIS A 54 -2.53 11.54 23.69
CA HIS A 54 -3.12 10.23 23.90
C HIS A 54 -4.65 10.33 24.03
N ASN A 55 -5.33 10.63 22.92
CA ASN A 55 -6.78 10.78 22.88
C ASN A 55 -7.34 10.42 21.49
N LEU A 56 -8.68 10.31 21.42
CA LEU A 56 -9.39 9.83 20.23
C LEU A 56 -9.09 10.65 18.97
N SER A 57 -8.85 11.96 19.08
CA SER A 57 -8.54 12.83 17.94
C SER A 57 -7.18 12.55 17.29
N ASN A 58 -6.23 11.95 18.03
CA ASN A 58 -4.93 11.55 17.52
C ASN A 58 -4.86 10.05 17.20
N PHE A 59 -5.92 9.28 17.42
CA PHE A 59 -5.93 7.85 17.11
C PHE A 59 -6.32 7.56 15.65
N GLN A 60 -5.83 6.43 15.16
CA GLN A 60 -6.23 5.79 13.92
C GLN A 60 -6.11 4.26 14.08
N ILE A 61 -6.89 3.50 13.32
CA ILE A 61 -6.72 2.05 13.21
C ILE A 61 -6.04 1.73 11.88
N LEU A 62 -4.92 1.01 11.96
CA LEU A 62 -4.13 0.57 10.81
C LEU A 62 -4.09 -0.96 10.75
N CYS A 63 -4.06 -1.52 9.54
CA CYS A 63 -3.67 -2.93 9.38
C CYS A 63 -2.20 -3.12 9.77
N GLN A 64 -1.79 -4.36 10.09
CA GLN A 64 -0.43 -4.65 10.54
C GLN A 64 0.65 -4.13 9.56
N ASN A 65 0.45 -4.29 8.25
CA ASN A 65 1.40 -3.81 7.25
C ASN A 65 1.59 -2.29 7.29
N CYS A 66 0.50 -1.52 7.40
CA CYS A 66 0.56 -0.06 7.50
C CYS A 66 1.16 0.38 8.84
N ASN A 67 0.79 -0.27 9.95
CA ASN A 67 1.34 0.03 11.27
C ASN A 67 2.86 -0.19 11.32
N LEU A 68 3.33 -1.35 10.85
CA LEU A 68 4.76 -1.66 10.77
C LEU A 68 5.50 -0.75 9.79
N GLY A 69 4.87 -0.40 8.67
CA GLY A 69 5.39 0.56 7.70
C GLY A 69 5.59 1.95 8.30
N LYS A 70 4.60 2.46 9.05
CA LYS A 70 4.67 3.74 9.75
C LYS A 70 5.73 3.74 10.86
N GLY A 71 5.70 2.75 11.74
CA GLY A 71 6.52 2.76 12.96
C GLY A 71 6.34 4.07 13.76
N ALA A 72 7.44 4.75 14.05
CA ALA A 72 7.46 6.02 14.80
C ALA A 72 7.53 7.27 13.91
N LEU A 73 7.22 7.16 12.62
CA LEU A 73 7.24 8.29 11.70
C LEU A 73 6.09 9.25 11.96
N LEU A 74 6.39 10.56 11.93
CA LEU A 74 5.37 11.62 11.92
C LEU A 74 4.72 11.75 10.55
N ASN A 75 5.53 11.66 9.50
CA ASN A 75 5.10 11.80 8.11
C ASN A 75 5.96 10.92 7.20
N TRP A 76 5.58 10.86 5.92
CA TRP A 76 6.27 10.05 4.93
C TRP A 76 7.71 10.50 4.65
N MET A 77 8.04 11.79 4.79
CA MET A 77 9.39 12.32 4.51
C MET A 77 10.42 11.77 5.50
N MET A 78 10.04 11.61 6.77
CA MET A 78 10.89 11.02 7.80
C MET A 78 11.19 9.53 7.54
N GLY A 79 10.45 8.88 6.63
CA GLY A 79 10.80 7.55 6.15
C GLY A 79 11.99 7.53 5.19
N SER A 80 12.52 8.70 4.82
CA SER A 80 13.64 8.89 3.89
C SER A 80 13.46 8.09 2.58
N PRO A 81 12.27 8.14 1.95
CA PRO A 81 11.93 7.19 0.88
C PRO A 81 12.78 7.37 -0.39
N TYR A 82 13.38 8.54 -0.59
CA TYR A 82 14.27 8.80 -1.72
C TYR A 82 15.58 8.00 -1.68
N PHE A 83 15.96 7.47 -0.52
CA PHE A 83 17.19 6.68 -0.34
C PHE A 83 16.93 5.16 -0.30
N ASP A 84 15.67 4.73 -0.30
CA ASP A 84 15.28 3.33 -0.30
C ASP A 84 14.99 2.88 -1.74
N GLU A 85 15.92 2.15 -2.36
CA GLU A 85 15.68 1.44 -3.61
C GLU A 85 15.26 0.00 -3.32
N CYS A 86 13.96 -0.27 -3.44
CA CYS A 86 13.42 -1.61 -3.28
C CYS A 86 13.88 -2.52 -4.43
N ARG A 87 14.71 -3.53 -4.12
CA ARG A 87 15.12 -4.56 -5.09
C ARG A 87 14.13 -5.73 -5.05
N GLY A 88 13.22 -5.78 -6.02
CA GLY A 88 12.33 -6.92 -6.26
C GLY A 88 10.97 -6.85 -5.57
N GLU A 89 10.89 -6.36 -4.33
CA GLU A 89 9.62 -6.21 -3.60
C GLU A 89 9.52 -4.86 -2.90
N LEU A 90 8.32 -4.29 -2.88
CA LEU A 90 8.03 -3.03 -2.22
C LEU A 90 8.10 -3.19 -0.69
N SER A 91 9.01 -2.47 -0.04
CA SER A 91 9.12 -2.49 1.43
C SER A 91 7.86 -1.93 2.10
N ARG A 92 7.51 -2.41 3.31
CA ARG A 92 6.38 -1.87 4.09
C ARG A 92 6.53 -0.37 4.36
N ARG A 93 7.76 0.09 4.58
CA ARG A 93 8.13 1.49 4.81
C ARG A 93 7.88 2.33 3.56
N MET A 94 8.39 1.89 2.41
CA MET A 94 8.13 2.55 1.12
C MET A 94 6.64 2.60 0.81
N ARG A 95 5.92 1.48 1.00
CA ARG A 95 4.46 1.42 0.82
C ARG A 95 3.74 2.44 1.71
N TYR A 96 4.10 2.52 2.99
CA TYR A 96 3.57 3.54 3.90
C TYR A 96 3.83 4.96 3.37
N CYS A 97 5.08 5.27 2.99
CA CYS A 97 5.44 6.60 2.50
C CYS A 97 4.61 7.01 1.29
N VAL A 98 4.41 6.12 0.31
CA VAL A 98 3.64 6.42 -0.90
C VAL A 98 2.15 6.61 -0.58
N LEU A 99 1.57 5.73 0.23
CA LEU A 99 0.17 5.88 0.68
C LEU A 99 -0.03 7.20 1.43
N SER A 100 0.87 7.54 2.34
CA SER A 100 0.79 8.78 3.13
C SER A 100 1.03 10.03 2.29
N ARG A 101 1.91 10.00 1.29
CA ARG A 101 2.09 11.11 0.32
C ARG A 101 0.77 11.46 -0.37
N HIS A 102 0.03 10.43 -0.77
CA HIS A 102 -1.23 10.56 -1.49
C HIS A 102 -2.45 10.54 -0.57
N GLN A 103 -2.25 10.66 0.75
CA GLN A 103 -3.32 10.67 1.76
C GLN A 103 -4.31 9.49 1.65
N GLY A 104 -3.81 8.33 1.21
CA GLY A 104 -4.64 7.16 0.94
C GLY A 104 -5.66 7.38 -0.17
N ALA A 105 -5.40 8.27 -1.14
CA ALA A 105 -6.25 8.50 -2.30
C ALA A 105 -5.69 7.81 -3.56
N CYS A 106 -6.58 7.52 -4.51
CA CYS A 106 -6.19 7.15 -5.87
C CYS A 106 -5.55 8.35 -6.58
N THR A 107 -4.52 8.13 -7.39
CA THR A 107 -3.82 9.19 -8.13
C THR A 107 -4.33 9.38 -9.56
N HIS A 108 -5.31 8.60 -10.00
CA HIS A 108 -5.97 8.83 -11.28
C HIS A 108 -6.73 10.16 -11.24
N SER A 109 -6.54 11.02 -12.24
CA SER A 109 -7.11 12.38 -12.29
C SER A 109 -8.63 12.42 -12.14
N ASP A 110 -9.29 11.40 -12.67
CA ASP A 110 -10.76 11.32 -12.75
C ASP A 110 -11.32 10.38 -11.67
N CYS A 111 -10.59 10.22 -10.56
CA CYS A 111 -10.93 9.29 -9.50
C CYS A 111 -10.83 9.94 -8.12
N GLU A 112 -11.91 9.85 -7.36
CA GLU A 112 -12.01 10.41 -5.99
C GLU A 112 -11.96 9.32 -4.90
N GLU A 113 -11.66 8.08 -5.28
CA GLU A 113 -11.61 6.96 -4.34
C GLU A 113 -10.48 7.13 -3.34
N THR A 114 -10.78 6.84 -2.08
CA THR A 114 -9.83 6.91 -0.97
C THR A 114 -9.87 5.63 -0.14
N ALA A 115 -8.96 5.52 0.83
CA ALA A 115 -8.93 4.45 1.82
C ALA A 115 -10.25 4.34 2.62
N ALA A 116 -11.08 5.40 2.64
CA ALA A 116 -12.40 5.36 3.29
C ALA A 116 -13.43 4.55 2.49
N THR A 117 -13.25 4.41 1.17
CA THR A 117 -14.23 3.82 0.24
C THR A 117 -13.70 2.61 -0.52
N SER A 118 -12.38 2.53 -0.76
CA SER A 118 -11.72 1.47 -1.51
C SER A 118 -10.41 1.03 -0.87
N GLU A 119 -9.96 -0.19 -1.19
CA GLU A 119 -8.59 -0.59 -0.88
C GLU A 119 -7.62 0.08 -1.87
N ILE A 120 -6.52 0.61 -1.33
CA ILE A 120 -5.55 1.41 -2.06
C ILE A 120 -4.24 0.64 -2.18
N TYR A 121 -3.84 0.42 -3.43
CA TYR A 121 -2.67 -0.34 -3.82
C TYR A 121 -1.58 0.61 -4.30
N VAL A 122 -0.32 0.31 -3.93
CA VAL A 122 0.84 1.03 -4.45
C VAL A 122 1.39 0.25 -5.63
N ILE A 123 1.51 0.91 -6.78
CA ILE A 123 2.04 0.32 -8.01
C ILE A 123 3.08 1.25 -8.63
N PRO A 124 3.99 0.73 -9.48
CA PRO A 124 4.85 1.58 -10.27
C PRO A 124 4.10 2.16 -11.47
N THR A 125 4.35 3.44 -11.77
CA THR A 125 3.79 4.17 -12.93
C THR A 125 4.08 3.43 -14.23
N VAL A 126 5.31 2.92 -14.36
CA VAL A 126 5.72 2.01 -15.44
C VAL A 126 5.84 0.61 -14.85
N PRO A 127 5.20 -0.42 -15.44
CA PRO A 127 5.37 -1.80 -14.99
C PRO A 127 6.83 -2.26 -14.91
N ILE A 128 7.16 -3.09 -13.91
CA ILE A 128 8.52 -3.65 -13.75
C ILE A 128 8.95 -4.42 -15.00
N GLN A 129 8.03 -5.17 -15.60
CA GLN A 129 8.26 -5.94 -16.83
C GLN A 129 8.61 -5.06 -18.04
N ARG A 130 8.33 -3.75 -17.96
CA ARG A 130 8.66 -2.73 -18.97
C ARG A 130 9.80 -1.80 -18.51
N GLY A 131 10.61 -2.23 -17.53
CA GLY A 131 11.75 -1.47 -17.02
C GLY A 131 11.40 -0.48 -15.90
N GLY A 132 10.19 -0.53 -15.36
CA GLY A 132 9.79 0.25 -14.20
C GLY A 132 10.62 -0.08 -12.96
N ARG A 133 10.87 0.94 -12.12
CA ARG A 133 11.66 0.82 -10.89
C ARG A 133 10.80 1.12 -9.66
N LEU A 134 10.99 0.36 -8.59
CA LEU A 134 10.35 0.57 -7.29
C LEU A 134 11.11 1.63 -6.47
N ILE A 135 11.13 2.85 -7.01
CA ILE A 135 11.66 4.04 -6.32
C ILE A 135 10.51 5.00 -6.06
N PHE A 136 10.57 5.76 -4.96
CA PHE A 136 9.46 6.55 -4.46
C PHE A 136 8.74 7.44 -5.50
N ASP A 137 9.49 8.10 -6.38
CA ASP A 137 8.95 8.99 -7.41
C ASP A 137 8.26 8.26 -8.57
N ASN A 138 8.59 6.98 -8.76
CA ASN A 138 7.98 6.13 -9.79
C ASN A 138 6.77 5.34 -9.28
N LEU A 139 6.35 5.57 -8.03
CA LEU A 139 5.23 4.86 -7.42
C LEU A 139 4.00 5.76 -7.36
N VAL A 140 2.83 5.17 -7.57
CA VAL A 140 1.52 5.81 -7.53
C VAL A 140 0.53 4.94 -6.76
N THR A 141 -0.67 5.45 -6.48
CA THR A 141 -1.71 4.73 -5.75
C THR A 141 -2.96 4.52 -6.59
N ASN A 142 -3.45 3.29 -6.62
CA ASN A 142 -4.68 2.94 -7.31
C ASN A 142 -5.71 2.45 -6.29
N CYS A 143 -6.97 2.88 -6.45
CA CYS A 143 -8.09 2.16 -5.84
C CYS A 143 -8.24 0.76 -6.44
N ASP A 144 -9.04 -0.09 -5.80
CA ASP A 144 -9.20 -1.48 -6.23
C ASP A 144 -9.59 -1.61 -7.70
N GLN A 145 -10.57 -0.84 -8.17
CA GLN A 145 -11.00 -0.86 -9.56
C GLN A 145 -9.87 -0.54 -10.56
N HIS A 146 -9.08 0.51 -10.28
CA HIS A 146 -7.94 0.89 -11.12
C HIS A 146 -6.78 -0.12 -11.01
N TYR A 147 -6.61 -0.74 -9.84
CA TYR A 147 -5.63 -1.80 -9.65
C TYR A 147 -5.98 -3.06 -10.45
N GLN A 148 -7.24 -3.49 -10.44
CA GLN A 148 -7.69 -4.61 -11.27
C GLN A 148 -7.47 -4.34 -12.77
N THR A 149 -7.76 -3.11 -13.20
CA THR A 149 -7.53 -2.67 -14.59
C THR A 149 -6.04 -2.72 -14.95
N TYR A 150 -5.18 -2.28 -14.04
CA TYR A 150 -3.72 -2.37 -14.19
C TYR A 150 -3.26 -3.83 -14.30
N GLN A 151 -3.70 -4.72 -13.41
CA GLN A 151 -3.36 -6.15 -13.43
C GLN A 151 -3.81 -6.84 -14.73
N HIS A 152 -5.02 -6.53 -15.21
CA HIS A 152 -5.53 -7.07 -16.46
C HIS A 152 -4.66 -6.68 -17.66
N LYS A 153 -4.25 -5.41 -17.75
CA LYS A 153 -3.33 -4.93 -18.81
C LYS A 153 -1.98 -5.66 -18.76
N LEU A 154 -1.41 -5.87 -17.56
CA LEU A 154 -0.16 -6.62 -17.41
C LEU A 154 -0.28 -8.06 -17.91
N LEU A 155 -1.38 -8.73 -17.57
CA LEU A 155 -1.63 -10.10 -18.00
C LEU A 155 -1.75 -10.18 -19.53
N GLN A 156 -2.51 -9.27 -20.14
CA GLN A 156 -2.67 -9.20 -21.59
C GLN A 156 -1.32 -8.99 -22.31
N ASP A 157 -0.49 -8.07 -21.79
CA ASP A 157 0.85 -7.81 -22.32
C ASP A 157 1.76 -9.03 -22.24
N ALA A 158 1.75 -9.73 -21.11
CA ALA A 158 2.53 -10.94 -20.89
C ALA A 158 2.10 -12.05 -21.87
N GLN A 159 0.79 -12.26 -22.03
CA GLN A 159 0.24 -13.22 -23.00
C GLN A 159 0.63 -12.88 -24.44
N ALA A 160 0.55 -11.61 -24.83
CA ALA A 160 0.98 -11.15 -26.15
C ALA A 160 2.49 -11.38 -26.38
N GLY A 161 3.32 -11.13 -25.35
CA GLY A 161 4.75 -11.43 -25.35
C GLY A 161 5.03 -12.92 -25.61
N VAL A 162 4.37 -13.81 -24.87
CA VAL A 162 4.51 -15.27 -25.05
C VAL A 162 4.08 -15.72 -26.45
N ARG A 163 2.97 -15.18 -26.98
CA ARG A 163 2.51 -15.47 -28.36
C ARG A 163 3.54 -15.07 -29.41
N ARG A 164 4.17 -13.89 -29.27
CA ARG A 164 5.24 -13.42 -30.16
C ARG A 164 6.49 -14.31 -30.12
N LEU A 165 6.88 -14.76 -28.93
CA LEU A 165 7.99 -15.70 -28.78
C LEU A 165 7.68 -17.04 -29.47
N ARG A 166 6.46 -17.57 -29.28
CA ARG A 166 6.02 -18.81 -29.94
C ARG A 166 6.00 -18.69 -31.47
N SER A 167 5.46 -17.59 -32.02
CA SER A 167 5.41 -17.37 -33.48
C SER A 167 6.79 -17.08 -34.10
N GLY A 168 7.71 -16.48 -33.33
CA GLY A 168 9.10 -16.29 -33.71
C GLY A 168 9.87 -17.62 -33.80
N ILE A 169 9.64 -18.54 -32.85
CA ILE A 169 10.24 -19.89 -32.85
C ILE A 169 9.79 -20.71 -34.07
N THR A 170 8.51 -20.62 -34.47
CA THR A 170 8.04 -21.30 -35.70
C THR A 170 8.68 -20.73 -36.95
N ARG A 171 8.92 -19.42 -37.04
CA ARG A 171 9.60 -18.80 -38.19
C ARG A 171 11.07 -19.19 -38.34
N PHE A 172 11.79 -19.44 -37.24
CA PHE A 172 13.18 -19.90 -37.29
C PHE A 172 13.29 -21.36 -37.77
N LYS A 173 12.33 -22.23 -37.42
CA LYS A 173 12.33 -23.64 -37.85
C LYS A 173 12.02 -23.85 -39.35
N VAL A 174 11.44 -22.86 -40.03
CA VAL A 174 11.05 -22.96 -41.45
C VAL A 174 12.15 -22.46 -42.40
N ARG A 175 13.21 -21.82 -41.89
CA ARG A 175 14.30 -21.25 -42.70
C ARG A 175 15.54 -22.15 -42.85
N THR A 176 15.50 -23.38 -42.35
CA THR A 176 16.57 -24.37 -42.51
C THR A 176 16.12 -25.48 -43.46
N SER A 177 16.10 -25.19 -44.75
CA SER A 177 15.97 -26.15 -45.85
C SER A 177 16.42 -25.51 -47.15
#